data_AF-A0A815PPY1-F1
#
_entry.id   AF-A0A815PPY1-F1
#
_cell.length_a   1.000
_cell.length_b   1.000
_cell.length_c   1.000
_cell.angle_alpha   90.00
_cell.angle_beta   90.00
_cell.angle_gamma   90.00
#
_symmetry.space_group_name_H-M   'P 1'
#
loop_
_entity.id
_entity.type
_entity.pdbx_description
1 polymer ?
#
loop_
_entity_poly.entity_id
_entity_poly.type
_entity_poly.pdbx_seq_one_letter_code
_entity_poly.pdbx_strand_id
1 'polypeptide(L)'
;MLSDDHNETFMCIICFESPEDRRMCRFCSKFICASCLDLVLVHDPKCPHCRAEVTREDFTKVLWLPDHLKEVDNQVKLGIANKCSEHERQELSIFCQTCAVRICAHCLLSVFHGKHVDHGYCSSEDAYAKTVNELREHINNVRHAVEKGQEEVKKNKRSLNTILQYRNQRRDKFNKMHVLMHMKIDNETEKYLAKIADWSFMVHPNYSNDRHRHVLSVFLKLNSGMPEPIEYTYAIELVRYSGNASNYTVQGTGQFQPGWKNGWKSFYSVEDLASKGFLCPNEDKIKFIFKLRPTTIFEYRKVLEWHLNQMEDKRKHDEHAIARLEQEKKCLERTASEQRSKIEKIERRESELKESLASQRKDREIIAGQSCELKAVKRENESLKRKLSNIAAAQKRHRPEDRRDEAQRYKKAHD
;
A
#
# COMPACT_ATOMS: atom_id res chain seq x y z
N MET A 1 33.92 -58.59 -22.02
CA MET A 1 33.77 -57.11 -21.92
C MET A 1 34.67 -56.55 -20.81
N LEU A 2 35.91 -57.03 -20.66
CA LEU A 2 36.85 -56.59 -19.61
C LEU A 2 38.18 -56.10 -20.21
N SER A 3 38.22 -55.78 -21.51
CA SER A 3 39.45 -55.45 -22.24
C SER A 3 39.65 -53.95 -22.52
N ASP A 4 38.62 -53.11 -22.34
CA ASP A 4 38.70 -51.69 -22.76
C ASP A 4 38.94 -50.70 -21.59
N ASP A 5 38.65 -51.07 -20.35
CA ASP A 5 38.72 -50.16 -19.17
C ASP A 5 40.16 -49.83 -18.70
N HIS A 6 41.14 -50.67 -19.01
CA HIS A 6 42.53 -50.43 -18.56
C HIS A 6 43.22 -49.30 -19.34
N ASN A 7 42.83 -49.08 -20.59
CA ASN A 7 43.48 -48.09 -21.44
C ASN A 7 43.05 -46.66 -21.06
N GLU A 8 41.80 -46.47 -20.62
CA GLU A 8 41.28 -45.16 -20.21
C GLU A 8 41.94 -44.59 -18.96
N THR A 9 42.47 -45.46 -18.08
CA THR A 9 43.10 -45.05 -16.82
C THR A 9 44.38 -44.24 -17.03
N PHE A 10 45.09 -44.49 -18.14
CA PHE A 10 46.41 -43.93 -18.43
C PHE A 10 46.41 -42.87 -19.55
N MET A 11 45.24 -42.44 -20.02
CA MET A 11 45.13 -41.42 -21.07
C MET A 11 45.29 -40.00 -20.52
N CYS A 12 45.69 -39.08 -21.39
CA CYS A 12 45.63 -37.65 -21.08
C CYS A 12 44.17 -37.21 -20.90
N ILE A 13 43.85 -36.56 -19.79
CA ILE A 13 42.48 -36.04 -19.54
C ILE A 13 42.07 -34.86 -20.46
N ILE A 14 42.98 -34.33 -21.28
CA ILE A 14 42.72 -33.20 -22.19
C ILE A 14 42.58 -33.67 -23.63
N CYS A 15 43.61 -34.31 -24.19
CA CYS A 15 43.57 -34.78 -25.58
C CYS A 15 42.99 -36.20 -25.73
N PHE A 16 42.78 -36.94 -24.64
CA PHE A 16 42.31 -38.33 -24.66
C PHE A 16 43.21 -39.30 -25.43
N GLU A 17 44.46 -38.91 -25.68
CA GLU A 17 45.49 -39.76 -26.27
C GLU A 17 46.49 -40.25 -25.22
N SER A 18 47.36 -41.19 -25.60
CA SER A 18 48.48 -41.61 -24.76
C SER A 18 49.39 -40.40 -24.50
N PRO A 19 49.62 -40.00 -23.24
CA PRO A 19 50.23 -38.70 -23.01
C PRO A 19 51.70 -38.67 -23.44
N GLU A 20 52.08 -37.61 -24.14
CA GLU A 20 53.47 -37.33 -24.53
C GLU A 20 54.13 -36.42 -23.48
N ASP A 21 55.38 -36.69 -23.09
CA ASP A 21 56.03 -36.14 -21.89
C ASP A 21 55.10 -36.13 -20.65
N ARG A 22 54.69 -37.32 -20.24
CA ARG A 22 53.63 -37.57 -19.25
C ARG A 22 53.87 -36.90 -17.91
N ARG A 23 52.83 -36.22 -17.42
CA ARG A 23 52.79 -35.55 -16.13
C ARG A 23 51.61 -36.08 -15.30
N MET A 24 51.81 -36.36 -14.03
CA MET A 24 50.77 -36.87 -13.12
C MET A 24 50.49 -35.88 -11.99
N CYS A 25 49.21 -35.54 -11.80
CA CYS A 25 48.79 -34.64 -10.73
C CYS A 25 48.99 -35.29 -9.34
N ARG A 26 49.66 -34.61 -8.40
CA ARG A 26 49.85 -35.12 -7.03
C ARG A 26 48.56 -35.28 -6.21
N PHE A 27 47.47 -34.61 -6.60
CA PHE A 27 46.21 -34.59 -5.85
C PHE A 27 45.20 -35.64 -6.30
N CYS A 28 45.16 -35.96 -7.60
CA CYS A 28 44.17 -36.88 -8.16
C CYS A 28 44.77 -37.99 -9.01
N SER A 29 46.10 -38.03 -9.13
CA SER A 29 46.85 -39.08 -9.84
C SER A 29 46.45 -39.28 -11.31
N LYS A 30 45.81 -38.28 -11.94
CA LYS A 30 45.47 -38.29 -13.36
C LYS A 30 46.60 -37.75 -14.23
N PHE A 31 46.70 -38.30 -15.44
CA PHE A 31 47.77 -38.02 -16.40
C PHE A 31 47.40 -36.89 -17.37
N ILE A 32 48.40 -36.06 -17.71
CA ILE A 32 48.30 -34.95 -18.67
C ILE A 32 49.60 -34.90 -19.50
N CYS A 33 49.53 -34.59 -20.79
CA CYS A 33 50.72 -34.26 -21.59
C CYS A 33 51.36 -32.96 -21.08
N ALA A 34 52.68 -32.80 -21.21
CA ALA A 34 53.32 -31.54 -20.85
C ALA A 34 52.77 -30.34 -21.65
N SER A 35 52.50 -30.52 -22.95
CA SER A 35 51.90 -29.49 -23.81
C SER A 35 50.47 -29.12 -23.41
N CYS A 36 49.65 -30.12 -23.07
CA CYS A 36 48.30 -29.92 -22.58
C CYS A 36 48.28 -29.23 -21.21
N LEU A 37 49.23 -29.56 -20.34
CA LEU A 37 49.38 -28.93 -19.03
C LEU A 37 49.74 -27.46 -19.17
N ASP A 38 50.72 -27.13 -20.01
CA ASP A 38 51.15 -25.76 -20.27
C ASP A 38 50.01 -24.91 -20.84
N LEU A 39 49.21 -25.48 -21.76
CA LEU A 39 48.04 -24.80 -22.31
C LEU A 39 47.02 -24.46 -21.23
N VAL A 40 46.74 -25.39 -20.31
CA VAL A 40 45.71 -25.16 -19.28
C VAL A 40 46.19 -24.19 -18.20
N LEU A 41 47.41 -24.37 -17.68
CA LEU A 41 47.91 -23.55 -16.57
C LEU A 41 48.14 -22.08 -16.94
N VAL A 42 48.32 -21.77 -18.23
CA VAL A 42 48.37 -20.38 -18.71
C VAL A 42 47.02 -19.67 -18.57
N HIS A 43 45.91 -20.40 -18.70
CA HIS A 43 44.56 -19.83 -18.65
C HIS A 43 43.93 -19.93 -17.26
N ASP A 44 44.11 -21.05 -16.57
CA ASP A 44 43.57 -21.30 -15.23
C ASP A 44 44.58 -22.14 -14.43
N PRO A 45 45.18 -21.62 -13.35
CA PRO A 45 46.15 -22.34 -12.52
C PRO A 45 45.46 -23.38 -11.61
N LYS A 46 44.60 -24.21 -12.19
CA LYS A 46 43.84 -25.28 -11.54
C LYS A 46 43.96 -26.58 -12.31
N CYS A 47 43.93 -27.70 -11.59
CA CYS A 47 43.94 -29.02 -12.21
C CYS A 47 42.63 -29.24 -13.00
N PRO A 48 42.68 -29.65 -14.28
CA PRO A 48 41.48 -29.85 -15.09
C PRO A 48 40.54 -30.95 -14.57
N HIS A 49 41.08 -31.89 -13.77
CA HIS A 49 40.30 -33.01 -13.22
C HIS A 49 39.73 -32.68 -11.83
N CYS A 50 40.60 -32.42 -10.84
CA CYS A 50 40.16 -32.20 -9.46
C CYS A 50 39.90 -30.74 -9.08
N ARG A 51 40.23 -29.78 -9.97
CA ARG A 51 40.09 -28.33 -9.75
C ARG A 51 40.89 -27.76 -8.58
N ALA A 52 41.83 -28.52 -8.01
CA ALA A 52 42.78 -28.00 -7.02
C ALA A 52 43.63 -26.89 -7.65
N GLU A 53 43.96 -25.85 -6.88
CA GLU A 53 44.95 -24.84 -7.28
C GLU A 53 46.33 -25.47 -7.33
N VAL A 54 47.01 -25.34 -8.47
CA VAL A 54 48.23 -26.08 -8.79
C VAL A 54 49.21 -25.23 -9.60
N THR A 55 50.50 -25.48 -9.41
CA THR A 55 51.56 -24.98 -10.29
C THR A 55 52.14 -26.11 -11.14
N ARG A 56 53.03 -25.78 -12.09
CA ARG A 56 53.64 -26.78 -12.97
C ARG A 56 54.43 -27.83 -12.19
N GLU A 57 55.01 -27.46 -11.05
CA GLU A 57 55.78 -28.35 -10.17
C GLU A 57 54.91 -29.42 -9.49
N ASP A 58 53.59 -29.20 -9.41
CA ASP A 58 52.64 -30.14 -8.78
C ASP A 58 52.33 -31.36 -9.65
N PHE A 59 52.88 -31.37 -10.86
CA PHE A 59 52.74 -32.46 -11.80
C PHE A 59 54.08 -33.18 -12.02
N THR A 60 54.21 -34.33 -11.38
CA THR A 60 55.40 -35.17 -11.45
C THR A 60 55.55 -35.76 -12.84
N LYS A 61 56.74 -35.65 -13.43
CA LYS A 61 57.09 -36.34 -14.67
C LYS A 61 57.11 -37.85 -14.44
N VAL A 62 56.38 -38.58 -15.28
CA VAL A 62 56.26 -40.03 -15.15
C VAL A 62 57.10 -40.72 -16.22
N LEU A 63 58.32 -41.10 -15.82
CA LEU A 63 59.28 -41.79 -16.67
C LEU A 63 58.99 -43.28 -16.81
N TRP A 64 58.38 -43.88 -15.77
CA TRP A 64 58.18 -45.32 -15.68
C TRP A 64 56.95 -45.82 -16.46
N LEU A 65 55.98 -44.97 -16.78
CA LEU A 65 54.73 -45.40 -17.41
C LEU A 65 54.90 -46.13 -18.75
N PRO A 66 55.77 -45.72 -19.71
CA PRO A 66 55.93 -46.48 -20.95
C PRO A 66 56.55 -47.86 -20.71
N ASP A 67 57.50 -47.97 -19.78
CA ASP A 67 58.11 -49.24 -19.43
C ASP A 67 57.11 -50.13 -18.70
N HIS A 68 56.29 -49.57 -17.82
CA HIS A 68 55.22 -50.27 -17.13
C HIS A 68 54.09 -50.71 -18.05
N LEU A 69 53.68 -49.92 -19.04
CA LEU A 69 52.69 -50.35 -20.03
C LEU A 69 53.24 -51.49 -20.90
N LYS A 70 54.52 -51.43 -21.30
CA LYS A 70 55.22 -52.52 -21.98
C LYS A 70 55.36 -53.75 -21.09
N GLU A 71 55.63 -53.55 -19.81
CA GLU A 71 55.83 -54.61 -18.83
C GLU A 71 54.51 -55.24 -18.43
N VAL A 72 53.39 -54.51 -18.34
CA VAL A 72 52.05 -55.06 -18.17
C VAL A 72 51.65 -55.87 -19.42
N ASP A 73 51.91 -55.34 -20.62
CA ASP A 73 51.65 -56.07 -21.87
C ASP A 73 52.54 -57.33 -22.02
N ASN A 74 53.77 -57.28 -21.52
CA ASN A 74 54.69 -58.42 -21.46
C ASN A 74 54.40 -59.37 -20.29
N GLN A 75 53.91 -58.91 -19.14
CA GLN A 75 53.54 -59.73 -17.98
C GLN A 75 52.28 -60.54 -18.26
N VAL A 76 51.37 -60.01 -19.09
CA VAL A 76 50.26 -60.79 -19.66
C VAL A 76 50.78 -61.86 -20.64
N LYS A 77 51.92 -61.63 -21.32
CA LYS A 77 52.53 -62.58 -22.27
C LYS A 77 53.53 -63.57 -21.67
N LEU A 78 54.13 -63.28 -20.50
CA LEU A 78 55.24 -64.07 -19.92
C LEU A 78 54.95 -64.67 -18.53
N GLY A 79 53.78 -64.43 -17.94
CA GLY A 79 53.41 -65.04 -16.65
C GLY A 79 54.32 -64.57 -15.50
N ILE A 80 53.83 -63.59 -14.76
CA ILE A 80 54.29 -63.11 -13.43
C ILE A 80 55.45 -63.97 -12.83
N ALA A 81 56.64 -63.37 -12.70
CA ALA A 81 57.81 -64.03 -12.12
C ALA A 81 57.57 -64.44 -10.66
N ASN A 82 57.05 -65.65 -10.45
CA ASN A 82 56.82 -66.27 -9.14
C ASN A 82 58.11 -66.80 -8.51
N LYS A 83 59.30 -66.29 -8.86
CA LYS A 83 60.59 -66.83 -8.41
C LYS A 83 61.22 -65.99 -7.32
N CYS A 84 61.88 -66.62 -6.36
CA CYS A 84 62.55 -65.94 -5.26
C CYS A 84 63.83 -65.24 -5.73
N SER A 85 64.03 -64.00 -5.30
CA SER A 85 65.22 -63.20 -5.63
C SER A 85 66.52 -63.77 -5.04
N GLU A 86 66.44 -64.42 -3.89
CA GLU A 86 67.58 -65.05 -3.20
C GLU A 86 67.78 -66.52 -3.63
N HIS A 87 66.74 -67.13 -4.23
CA HIS A 87 66.72 -68.55 -4.59
C HIS A 87 66.13 -68.72 -5.99
N GLU A 88 66.95 -68.51 -7.01
CA GLU A 88 66.56 -68.41 -8.43
C GLU A 88 65.73 -69.59 -8.98
N ARG A 89 65.83 -70.77 -8.36
CA ARG A 89 65.12 -72.00 -8.76
C ARG A 89 63.86 -72.29 -7.93
N GLN A 90 63.51 -71.44 -6.97
CA GLN A 90 62.42 -71.68 -6.03
C GLN A 90 61.26 -70.71 -6.25
N GLU A 91 60.04 -71.23 -6.20
CA GLU A 91 58.83 -70.45 -6.38
C GLU A 91 58.32 -69.84 -5.05
N LEU A 92 57.76 -68.64 -5.13
CA LEU A 92 57.17 -67.89 -4.03
C LEU A 92 55.75 -68.39 -3.73
N SER A 93 55.65 -69.65 -3.28
CA SER A 93 54.38 -70.34 -3.05
C SER A 93 53.81 -70.16 -1.63
N ILE A 94 54.57 -69.58 -0.69
CA ILE A 94 54.19 -69.46 0.72
C ILE A 94 54.02 -67.99 1.08
N PHE A 95 52.98 -67.65 1.83
CA PHE A 95 52.79 -66.31 2.39
C PHE A 95 53.14 -66.31 3.88
N CYS A 96 54.13 -65.51 4.26
CA CYS A 96 54.47 -65.28 5.66
C CYS A 96 53.50 -64.23 6.24
N GLN A 97 52.65 -64.66 7.16
CA GLN A 97 51.64 -63.82 7.79
C GLN A 97 52.25 -62.77 8.72
N THR A 98 53.36 -63.10 9.41
CA THR A 98 54.05 -62.17 10.31
C THR A 98 54.72 -61.02 9.57
N CYS A 99 55.31 -61.29 8.40
CA CYS A 99 56.03 -60.27 7.62
C CYS A 99 55.20 -59.66 6.48
N ALA A 100 54.02 -60.21 6.20
CA ALA A 100 53.16 -59.82 5.08
C ALA A 100 53.85 -59.86 3.70
N VAL A 101 54.71 -60.86 3.48
CA VAL A 101 55.46 -61.06 2.23
C VAL A 101 55.34 -62.48 1.71
N ARG A 102 55.43 -62.65 0.39
CA ARG A 102 55.55 -63.97 -0.25
C ARG A 102 57.00 -64.46 -0.17
N ILE A 103 57.18 -65.71 0.23
CA ILE A 103 58.48 -66.37 0.41
C ILE A 103 58.46 -67.73 -0.30
N CYS A 104 59.64 -68.27 -0.61
CA CYS A 104 59.76 -69.65 -1.10
C CYS A 104 60.00 -70.63 0.05
N ALA A 105 59.90 -71.94 -0.22
CA ALA A 105 60.14 -72.98 0.78
C ALA A 105 61.55 -72.91 1.41
N HIS A 106 62.55 -72.46 0.64
CA HIS A 106 63.92 -72.31 1.16
C HIS A 106 64.04 -71.13 2.13
N CYS A 107 63.35 -70.01 1.90
CA CYS A 107 63.30 -68.89 2.84
C CYS A 107 62.65 -69.24 4.19
N LEU A 108 61.72 -70.20 4.20
CA LEU A 108 61.09 -70.69 5.42
C LEU A 108 62.03 -71.62 6.23
N LEU A 109 62.81 -72.45 5.54
CA LEU A 109 63.60 -73.54 6.14
C LEU A 109 65.10 -73.21 6.34
N SER A 110 65.66 -72.20 5.67
CA SER A 110 67.11 -71.97 5.71
C SER A 110 67.57 -71.47 7.08
N VAL A 111 68.60 -72.13 7.62
CA VAL A 111 69.28 -71.73 8.87
C VAL A 111 70.24 -70.54 8.62
N PHE A 112 70.69 -70.33 7.38
CA PHE A 112 71.65 -69.28 7.00
C PHE A 112 71.05 -67.87 6.84
N HIS A 113 69.74 -67.77 6.58
CA HIS A 113 69.01 -66.50 6.45
C HIS A 113 67.77 -66.41 7.34
N GLY A 114 67.77 -67.06 8.52
CA GLY A 114 66.65 -67.35 9.43
C GLY A 114 65.70 -66.20 9.84
N LYS A 115 65.08 -65.53 8.87
CA LYS A 115 64.19 -64.38 9.03
C LYS A 115 62.72 -64.78 9.19
N HIS A 116 62.35 -66.02 8.83
CA HIS A 116 60.95 -66.48 8.80
C HIS A 116 60.71 -67.84 9.48
N VAL A 117 61.71 -68.42 10.15
CA VAL A 117 61.65 -69.78 10.74
C VAL A 117 60.55 -69.89 11.81
N ASP A 118 60.37 -68.85 12.64
CA ASP A 118 59.38 -68.82 13.73
C ASP A 118 58.12 -67.99 13.40
N HIS A 119 57.84 -67.76 12.11
CA HIS A 119 56.70 -66.95 11.68
C HIS A 119 55.49 -67.81 11.27
N GLY A 120 54.29 -67.27 11.47
CA GLY A 120 53.08 -67.89 10.94
C GLY A 120 53.06 -67.82 9.42
N TYR A 121 52.72 -68.93 8.77
CA TYR A 121 52.66 -69.01 7.30
C TYR A 121 51.43 -69.78 6.83
N CYS A 122 51.00 -69.48 5.60
CA CYS A 122 50.00 -70.27 4.88
C CYS A 122 50.38 -70.33 3.40
N SER A 123 49.67 -71.12 2.60
CA SER A 123 49.90 -71.10 1.15
C SER A 123 49.57 -69.71 0.60
N SER A 124 50.28 -69.30 -0.45
CA SER A 124 50.00 -68.04 -1.13
C SER A 124 48.58 -68.03 -1.73
N GLU A 125 48.05 -69.19 -2.09
CA GLU A 125 46.70 -69.34 -2.62
C GLU A 125 45.63 -69.11 -1.53
N ASP A 126 45.84 -69.67 -0.34
CA ASP A 126 44.93 -69.48 0.80
C ASP A 126 44.95 -68.04 1.31
N ALA A 127 46.15 -67.44 1.39
CA ALA A 127 46.31 -66.03 1.76
C ALA A 127 45.57 -65.11 0.78
N TYR A 128 45.70 -65.40 -0.52
CA TYR A 128 45.03 -64.68 -1.59
C TYR A 128 43.51 -64.90 -1.54
N ALA A 129 43.03 -66.14 -1.39
CA ALA A 129 41.61 -66.45 -1.30
C ALA A 129 40.95 -65.76 -0.08
N LYS A 130 41.63 -65.76 1.07
CA LYS A 130 41.17 -65.09 2.28
C LYS A 130 41.06 -63.58 2.09
N THR A 131 42.13 -62.93 1.61
CA THR A 131 42.13 -61.47 1.38
C THR A 131 41.12 -61.06 0.31
N VAL A 132 40.96 -61.84 -0.77
CA VAL A 132 39.93 -61.58 -1.78
C VAL A 132 38.52 -61.68 -1.20
N ASN A 133 38.26 -62.65 -0.32
CA ASN A 133 36.96 -62.79 0.32
C ASN A 133 36.67 -61.65 1.31
N GLU A 134 37.64 -61.27 2.14
CA GLU A 134 37.54 -60.11 3.05
C GLU A 134 37.28 -58.82 2.27
N LEU A 135 38.04 -58.58 1.19
CA LEU A 135 37.84 -57.42 0.32
C LEU A 135 36.47 -57.44 -0.35
N ARG A 136 35.98 -58.59 -0.81
CA ARG A 136 34.63 -58.73 -1.38
C ARG A 136 33.56 -58.37 -0.37
N GLU A 137 33.70 -58.81 0.89
CA GLU A 137 32.75 -58.49 1.95
C GLU A 137 32.75 -56.98 2.25
N HIS A 138 33.93 -56.37 2.38
CA HIS A 138 34.05 -54.92 2.54
C HIS A 138 33.46 -54.14 1.36
N ILE A 139 33.72 -54.57 0.12
CA ILE A 139 33.15 -53.96 -1.09
C ILE A 139 31.62 -54.07 -1.08
N ASN A 140 31.06 -55.20 -0.68
CA ASN A 140 29.61 -55.38 -0.61
C ASN A 140 28.97 -54.50 0.47
N ASN A 141 29.62 -54.38 1.64
CA ASN A 141 29.17 -53.50 2.72
C ASN A 141 29.17 -52.03 2.29
N VAL A 142 30.26 -51.58 1.63
CA VAL A 142 30.35 -50.22 1.09
C VAL A 142 29.29 -49.99 0.01
N ARG A 143 29.07 -50.96 -0.89
CA ARG A 143 28.06 -50.87 -1.94
C ARG A 143 26.65 -50.70 -1.36
N HIS A 144 26.30 -51.49 -0.35
CA HIS A 144 25.01 -51.38 0.31
C HIS A 144 24.85 -50.04 1.04
N ALA A 145 25.90 -49.53 1.68
CA ALA A 145 25.89 -48.21 2.29
C ALA A 145 25.68 -47.09 1.26
N VAL A 146 26.31 -47.19 0.09
CA VAL A 146 26.13 -46.25 -1.02
C VAL A 146 24.69 -46.28 -1.56
N GLU A 147 24.12 -47.47 -1.79
CA GLU A 147 22.73 -47.62 -2.24
C GLU A 147 21.74 -46.99 -1.25
N LYS A 148 21.93 -47.23 0.05
CA LYS A 148 21.11 -46.63 1.10
C LYS A 148 21.23 -45.11 1.12
N GLY A 149 22.45 -44.57 1.04
CA GLY A 149 22.69 -43.13 0.96
C GLY A 149 22.05 -42.49 -0.28
N GLN A 150 22.10 -43.16 -1.43
CA GLN A 150 21.44 -42.68 -2.65
C GLN A 150 19.92 -42.61 -2.50
N GLU A 151 19.30 -43.58 -1.83
CA GLU A 151 17.85 -43.56 -1.58
C GLU A 151 17.45 -42.43 -0.63
N GLU A 152 18.24 -42.17 0.42
CA GLU A 152 18.03 -41.01 1.29
C GLU A 152 18.18 -39.68 0.55
N VAL A 153 19.19 -39.55 -0.33
CA VAL A 153 19.36 -38.37 -1.18
C VAL A 153 18.14 -38.17 -2.10
N LYS A 154 17.62 -39.25 -2.70
CA LYS A 154 16.38 -39.19 -3.52
C LYS A 154 15.18 -38.72 -2.69
N LYS A 155 15.00 -39.24 -1.47
CA LYS A 155 13.93 -38.80 -0.56
C LYS A 155 14.07 -37.34 -0.18
N ASN A 156 15.27 -36.90 0.21
CA ASN A 156 15.54 -35.51 0.57
C ASN A 156 15.28 -34.56 -0.61
N LYS A 157 15.64 -34.96 -1.84
CA LYS A 157 15.37 -34.17 -3.05
C LYS A 157 13.86 -34.00 -3.29
N ARG A 158 13.06 -35.04 -3.06
CA ARG A 158 11.58 -34.96 -3.15
C ARG A 158 11.03 -34.01 -2.09
N SER A 159 11.46 -34.14 -0.83
CA SER A 159 11.05 -33.25 0.25
C SER A 159 11.41 -31.78 -0.02
N LEU A 160 12.62 -31.53 -0.52
CA LEU A 160 13.07 -30.19 -0.92
C LEU A 160 12.17 -29.59 -2.00
N ASN A 161 11.83 -30.37 -3.04
CA ASN A 161 10.95 -29.91 -4.10
C ASN A 161 9.56 -29.50 -3.56
N THR A 162 8.99 -30.28 -2.64
CA THR A 162 7.71 -29.94 -1.99
C THR A 162 7.82 -28.64 -1.19
N ILE A 163 8.90 -28.46 -0.42
CA ILE A 163 9.14 -27.22 0.34
C ILE A 163 9.27 -26.02 -0.60
N LEU A 164 10.01 -26.17 -1.70
CA LEU A 164 10.17 -25.12 -2.71
C LEU A 164 8.85 -24.76 -3.39
N GLN A 165 8.03 -25.75 -3.73
CA GLN A 165 6.68 -25.52 -4.26
C GLN A 165 5.81 -24.73 -3.29
N TYR A 166 5.78 -25.14 -2.01
CA TYR A 166 5.00 -24.44 -0.99
C TYR A 166 5.48 -23.00 -0.77
N ARG A 167 6.80 -22.79 -0.73
CA ARG A 167 7.42 -21.46 -0.65
C ARG A 167 7.02 -20.58 -1.83
N ASN A 168 7.08 -21.12 -3.05
CA ASN A 168 6.70 -20.39 -4.26
C ASN A 168 5.21 -20.04 -4.25
N GLN A 169 4.33 -20.98 -3.90
CA GLN A 169 2.89 -20.71 -3.79
C GLN A 169 2.57 -19.63 -2.76
N ARG A 170 3.22 -19.64 -1.58
CA ARG A 170 3.05 -18.58 -0.59
C ARG A 170 3.50 -17.22 -1.12
N ARG A 171 4.66 -17.17 -1.79
CA ARG A 171 5.17 -15.94 -2.42
C ARG A 171 4.21 -15.42 -3.48
N ASP A 172 3.66 -16.30 -4.32
CA ASP A 172 2.73 -15.90 -5.38
C ASP A 172 1.41 -15.38 -4.79
N LYS A 173 0.88 -16.02 -3.74
CA LYS A 173 -0.29 -15.52 -3.00
C LYS A 173 -0.01 -14.14 -2.39
N PHE A 174 1.15 -13.97 -1.76
CA PHE A 174 1.56 -12.69 -1.20
C PHE A 174 1.67 -11.60 -2.27
N ASN A 175 2.37 -11.88 -3.37
CA ASN A 175 2.52 -10.96 -4.49
C ASN A 175 1.18 -10.58 -5.10
N LYS A 176 0.27 -11.55 -5.31
CA LYS A 176 -1.10 -11.27 -5.77
C LYS A 176 -1.85 -10.36 -4.81
N MET A 177 -1.78 -10.65 -3.50
CA MET A 177 -2.44 -9.81 -2.49
C MET A 177 -1.83 -8.41 -2.46
N HIS A 178 -0.51 -8.28 -2.55
CA HIS A 178 0.18 -7.00 -2.61
C HIS A 178 -0.27 -6.18 -3.83
N VAL A 179 -0.29 -6.78 -5.02
CA VAL A 179 -0.78 -6.11 -6.24
C VAL A 179 -2.24 -5.69 -6.11
N LEU A 180 -3.12 -6.56 -5.59
CA LEU A 180 -4.53 -6.22 -5.38
C LEU A 180 -4.72 -5.11 -4.34
N MET A 181 -3.92 -5.10 -3.28
CA MET A 181 -3.93 -4.04 -2.27
C MET A 181 -3.49 -2.70 -2.87
N HIS A 182 -2.40 -2.67 -3.65
CA HIS A 182 -1.98 -1.47 -4.37
C HIS A 182 -3.05 -1.00 -5.35
N MET A 183 -3.62 -1.89 -6.17
CA MET A 183 -4.72 -1.53 -7.08
C MET A 183 -5.93 -0.94 -6.34
N LYS A 184 -6.27 -1.47 -5.16
CA LYS A 184 -7.38 -0.95 -4.36
C LYS A 184 -7.05 0.41 -3.77
N ILE A 185 -5.82 0.59 -3.28
CA ILE A 185 -5.32 1.88 -2.82
C ILE A 185 -5.36 2.88 -3.98
N ASP A 186 -4.79 2.55 -5.14
CA ASP A 186 -4.79 3.36 -6.37
C ASP A 186 -6.20 3.78 -6.79
N ASN A 187 -7.16 2.85 -6.81
CA ASN A 187 -8.55 3.17 -7.19
C ASN A 187 -9.27 4.05 -6.17
N GLU A 188 -9.09 3.81 -4.86
CA GLU A 188 -9.68 4.70 -3.86
C GLU A 188 -9.00 6.07 -3.88
N THR A 189 -7.69 6.12 -4.08
CA THR A 189 -6.89 7.34 -4.12
C THR A 189 -7.16 8.22 -5.34
N GLU A 190 -7.38 7.64 -6.52
CA GLU A 190 -7.81 8.36 -7.73
C GLU A 190 -9.08 9.19 -7.50
N LYS A 191 -10.04 8.70 -6.72
CA LYS A 191 -11.27 9.42 -6.38
C LYS A 191 -11.02 10.68 -5.55
N TYR A 192 -9.94 10.70 -4.75
CA TYR A 192 -9.60 11.83 -3.90
C TYR A 192 -8.77 12.88 -4.65
N LEU A 193 -7.82 12.49 -5.50
CA LEU A 193 -7.00 13.46 -6.25
C LEU A 193 -7.84 14.44 -7.06
N ALA A 194 -8.90 13.97 -7.71
CA ALA A 194 -9.82 14.82 -8.47
C ALA A 194 -10.51 15.90 -7.62
N LYS A 195 -10.52 15.74 -6.29
CA LYS A 195 -11.12 16.68 -5.33
C LYS A 195 -10.08 17.55 -4.62
N ILE A 196 -8.81 17.16 -4.63
CA ILE A 196 -7.74 17.85 -3.90
C ILE A 196 -7.24 19.09 -4.65
N ALA A 197 -7.25 19.02 -5.98
CA ALA A 197 -6.71 20.07 -6.83
C ALA A 197 -7.69 20.48 -7.93
N ASP A 198 -7.71 21.77 -8.24
CA ASP A 198 -8.49 22.34 -9.33
C ASP A 198 -7.62 22.49 -10.58
N TRP A 199 -8.09 21.96 -11.70
CA TRP A 199 -7.37 21.90 -12.96
C TRP A 199 -8.19 22.50 -14.09
N SER A 200 -7.54 23.34 -14.91
CA SER A 200 -8.11 23.81 -16.17
C SER A 200 -7.46 23.08 -17.34
N PHE A 201 -8.30 22.41 -18.13
CA PHE A 201 -7.93 21.88 -19.44
C PHE A 201 -8.21 22.92 -20.52
N MET A 202 -7.17 23.37 -21.21
CA MET A 202 -7.25 24.42 -22.23
C MET A 202 -6.98 23.81 -23.60
N VAL A 203 -7.91 24.00 -24.53
CA VAL A 203 -7.77 23.60 -25.93
C VAL A 203 -7.82 24.86 -26.79
N HIS A 204 -6.81 25.04 -27.62
CA HIS A 204 -6.71 26.15 -28.54
C HIS A 204 -6.66 25.62 -29.97
N PRO A 205 -7.58 26.04 -30.85
CA PRO A 205 -7.62 25.53 -32.22
C PRO A 205 -6.50 26.06 -33.11
N ASN A 206 -5.86 27.16 -32.71
CA ASN A 206 -4.72 27.71 -33.41
C ASN A 206 -3.84 28.55 -32.46
N TYR A 207 -3.15 27.88 -31.53
CA TYR A 207 -2.27 28.58 -30.58
C TYR A 207 -0.94 28.99 -31.20
N SER A 208 -0.48 28.26 -32.22
CA SER A 208 0.74 28.57 -32.94
C SER A 208 0.49 29.74 -33.89
N ASN A 209 1.41 30.71 -33.94
CA ASN A 209 1.34 31.85 -34.88
C ASN A 209 1.67 31.44 -36.34
N ASP A 210 1.70 30.15 -36.64
CA ASP A 210 1.96 29.63 -37.98
C ASP A 210 0.69 29.76 -38.84
N ARG A 211 0.72 30.67 -39.80
CA ARG A 211 -0.42 30.95 -40.68
C ARG A 211 -0.75 29.80 -41.63
N HIS A 212 0.16 28.83 -41.78
CA HIS A 212 0.01 27.74 -42.73
C HIS A 212 -0.32 26.39 -42.09
N ARG A 213 -0.40 26.33 -40.75
CA ARG A 213 -0.64 25.07 -40.05
C ARG A 213 -1.65 25.22 -38.91
N HIS A 214 -2.89 24.80 -39.17
CA HIS A 214 -3.93 24.77 -38.16
C HIS A 214 -3.79 23.53 -37.27
N VAL A 215 -3.16 23.72 -36.11
CA VAL A 215 -2.97 22.68 -35.11
C VAL A 215 -3.73 22.97 -33.83
N LEU A 216 -4.40 21.94 -33.33
CA LEU A 216 -4.88 21.91 -31.96
C LEU A 216 -3.67 21.96 -31.01
N SER A 217 -3.78 22.78 -29.99
CA SER A 217 -2.84 22.83 -28.88
C SER A 217 -3.61 22.60 -27.59
N VAL A 218 -3.05 21.76 -26.72
CA VAL A 218 -3.71 21.34 -25.48
C VAL A 218 -2.78 21.59 -24.30
N PHE A 219 -3.31 22.18 -23.24
CA PHE A 219 -2.55 22.49 -22.03
C PHE A 219 -3.36 22.13 -20.80
N LEU A 220 -2.68 21.62 -19.78
CA LEU A 220 -3.20 21.50 -18.43
C LEU A 220 -2.64 22.66 -17.61
N LYS A 221 -3.48 23.27 -16.78
CA LYS A 221 -3.09 24.28 -15.80
C LYS A 221 -3.60 23.88 -14.43
N LEU A 222 -2.72 23.90 -13.43
CA LEU A 222 -3.10 23.76 -12.04
C LEU A 222 -3.58 25.12 -11.53
N ASN A 223 -4.83 25.22 -11.09
CA ASN A 223 -5.40 26.47 -10.55
C ASN A 223 -5.19 26.56 -9.04
N SER A 224 -5.49 25.47 -8.33
CA SER A 224 -5.38 25.35 -6.87
C SER A 224 -4.97 23.93 -6.51
N GLY A 225 -4.11 23.77 -5.51
CA GLY A 225 -3.57 22.47 -5.09
C GLY A 225 -2.31 22.65 -4.27
N MET A 226 -1.45 21.63 -4.27
CA MET A 226 -0.15 21.67 -3.57
C MET A 226 0.62 22.94 -3.96
N PRO A 227 1.09 23.75 -3.01
CA PRO A 227 1.81 24.99 -3.31
C PRO A 227 3.22 24.73 -3.86
N GLU A 228 3.85 23.63 -3.45
CA GLU A 228 5.17 23.23 -3.96
C GLU A 228 5.07 22.54 -5.33
N PRO A 229 6.07 22.71 -6.21
CA PRO A 229 6.11 22.00 -7.49
C PRO A 229 6.14 20.48 -7.29
N ILE A 230 5.22 19.79 -7.97
CA ILE A 230 5.17 18.33 -8.00
C ILE A 230 5.26 17.84 -9.44
N GLU A 231 5.98 16.74 -9.66
CA GLU A 231 6.04 16.10 -10.96
C GLU A 231 4.83 15.20 -11.17
N TYR A 232 4.06 15.50 -12.22
CA TYR A 232 2.93 14.69 -12.64
C TYR A 232 3.24 13.98 -13.94
N THR A 233 2.81 12.73 -14.03
CA THR A 233 2.64 12.02 -15.30
C THR A 233 1.22 12.25 -15.79
N TYR A 234 1.08 12.71 -17.03
CA TYR A 234 -0.21 13.00 -17.63
C TYR A 234 -0.32 12.43 -19.04
N ALA A 235 -1.55 12.07 -19.41
CA ALA A 235 -1.90 11.59 -20.73
C ALA A 235 -3.13 12.34 -21.25
N ILE A 236 -3.13 12.66 -22.54
CA ILE A 236 -4.29 13.24 -23.23
C ILE A 236 -4.63 12.32 -24.39
N GLU A 237 -5.88 11.87 -24.42
CA GLU A 237 -6.44 11.03 -25.47
C GLU A 237 -7.50 11.82 -26.23
N LEU A 238 -7.36 11.88 -27.54
CA LEU A 238 -8.36 12.35 -28.47
C LEU A 238 -9.20 11.15 -28.93
N VAL A 239 -10.49 11.17 -28.56
CA VAL A 239 -11.39 10.02 -28.73
C VAL A 239 -11.92 9.97 -30.16
N ARG A 240 -11.81 8.80 -30.78
CA ARG A 240 -12.35 8.54 -32.12
C ARG A 240 -13.78 8.02 -32.03
N TYR A 241 -14.65 8.50 -32.89
CA TYR A 241 -16.07 8.11 -32.95
C TYR A 241 -16.36 7.12 -34.08
N SER A 242 -15.60 7.17 -35.17
CA SER A 242 -15.80 6.32 -36.35
C SER A 242 -14.50 5.68 -36.84
N GLY A 243 -14.60 4.42 -37.28
CA GLY A 243 -13.48 3.60 -37.77
C GLY A 243 -12.90 2.65 -36.71
N ASN A 244 -12.16 1.64 -37.18
CA ASN A 244 -11.54 0.59 -36.35
C ASN A 244 -10.17 1.00 -35.75
N ALA A 245 -9.76 2.25 -35.92
CA ALA A 245 -8.49 2.74 -35.40
C ALA A 245 -8.60 3.17 -33.93
N SER A 246 -7.52 3.03 -33.19
CA SER A 246 -7.45 3.47 -31.79
C SER A 246 -7.55 4.99 -31.64
N ASN A 247 -7.83 5.43 -30.40
CA ASN A 247 -7.72 6.83 -29.99
C ASN A 247 -6.30 7.34 -30.19
N TYR A 248 -6.16 8.65 -30.44
CA TYR A 248 -4.84 9.28 -30.49
C TYR A 248 -4.43 9.70 -29.07
N THR A 249 -3.36 9.12 -28.55
CA THR A 249 -2.90 9.32 -27.17
C THR A 249 -1.49 9.86 -27.14
N VAL A 250 -1.26 10.90 -26.34
CA VAL A 250 0.08 11.43 -26.03
C VAL A 250 0.27 11.41 -24.53
N GLN A 251 1.47 11.03 -24.09
CA GLN A 251 1.85 10.95 -22.68
C GLN A 251 3.09 11.81 -22.43
N GLY A 252 3.19 12.37 -21.23
CA GLY A 252 4.34 13.15 -20.81
C GLY A 252 4.45 13.24 -19.29
N THR A 253 5.59 13.74 -18.84
CA THR A 253 5.79 14.18 -17.45
C THR A 253 5.99 15.68 -17.43
N GLY A 254 5.59 16.32 -16.33
CA GLY A 254 5.74 17.75 -16.17
C GLY A 254 5.58 18.17 -14.73
N GLN A 255 6.34 19.19 -14.32
CA GLN A 255 6.16 19.82 -13.03
C GLN A 255 5.01 20.81 -13.07
N PHE A 256 4.16 20.75 -12.05
CA PHE A 256 3.04 21.67 -11.87
C PHE A 256 3.09 22.29 -10.49
N GLN A 257 2.79 23.60 -10.46
CA GLN A 257 2.44 24.36 -9.26
C GLN A 257 1.25 25.28 -9.60
N PRO A 258 0.49 25.79 -8.62
CA PRO A 258 -0.64 26.66 -8.86
C PRO A 258 -0.27 27.84 -9.77
N GLY A 259 -1.05 28.05 -10.81
CA GLY A 259 -0.84 29.04 -11.87
C GLY A 259 -0.03 28.54 -13.07
N TRP A 260 0.74 27.46 -12.94
CA TRP A 260 1.57 26.93 -14.04
C TRP A 260 0.77 26.08 -15.01
N LYS A 261 1.16 26.16 -16.29
CA LYS A 261 0.56 25.37 -17.37
C LYS A 261 1.62 24.60 -18.15
N ASN A 262 1.29 23.39 -18.56
CA ASN A 262 2.14 22.55 -19.40
C ASN A 262 1.29 21.73 -20.39
N GLY A 263 1.86 21.34 -21.52
CA GLY A 263 1.14 20.62 -22.57
C GLY A 263 1.80 20.72 -23.94
N TRP A 264 1.02 20.44 -24.97
CA TRP A 264 1.50 20.34 -26.36
C TRP A 264 1.03 21.52 -27.19
N LYS A 265 2.01 22.31 -27.67
CA LYS A 265 1.78 23.41 -28.61
C LYS A 265 1.32 22.93 -29.99
N SER A 266 1.67 21.70 -30.38
CA SER A 266 1.24 21.07 -31.63
C SER A 266 0.76 19.65 -31.31
N PHE A 267 -0.48 19.52 -30.86
CA PHE A 267 -1.06 18.25 -30.41
C PHE A 267 -1.62 17.42 -31.56
N TYR A 268 -2.47 18.02 -32.41
CA TYR A 268 -3.09 17.34 -33.54
C TYR A 268 -3.48 18.31 -34.66
N SER A 269 -3.55 17.86 -35.92
CA SER A 269 -4.00 18.71 -37.03
C SER A 269 -5.52 18.90 -36.99
N VAL A 270 -5.99 20.14 -37.13
CA VAL A 270 -7.43 20.46 -37.14
C VAL A 270 -8.11 19.89 -38.39
N GLU A 271 -7.43 19.93 -39.53
CA GLU A 271 -7.94 19.46 -40.83
C GLU A 271 -8.21 17.95 -40.82
N ASP A 272 -7.44 17.21 -40.02
CA ASP A 272 -7.54 15.76 -39.89
C ASP A 272 -8.69 15.29 -38.99
N LEU A 273 -9.30 16.18 -38.20
CA LEU A 273 -10.29 15.79 -37.19
C LEU A 273 -11.54 15.16 -37.81
N ALA A 274 -12.05 15.77 -38.89
CA ALA A 274 -13.22 15.28 -39.60
C ALA A 274 -12.90 14.01 -40.39
N SER A 275 -11.87 14.07 -41.23
CA SER A 275 -11.50 12.99 -42.15
C SER A 275 -11.10 11.70 -41.41
N LYS A 276 -10.50 11.83 -40.22
CA LYS A 276 -10.09 10.71 -39.38
C LYS A 276 -11.15 10.35 -38.32
N GLY A 277 -12.35 10.89 -38.35
CA GLY A 277 -13.45 10.41 -37.50
C GLY A 277 -13.32 10.75 -36.01
N PHE A 278 -12.66 11.87 -35.69
CA PHE A 278 -12.58 12.42 -34.33
C PHE A 278 -13.69 13.43 -34.00
N LEU A 279 -14.46 13.85 -35.02
CA LEU A 279 -15.69 14.62 -34.84
C LEU A 279 -16.89 13.71 -34.63
N CYS A 280 -17.70 14.02 -33.63
CA CYS A 280 -18.97 13.35 -33.39
C CYS A 280 -19.92 13.62 -34.57
N PRO A 281 -20.41 12.59 -35.30
CA PRO A 281 -21.16 12.78 -36.55
C PRO A 281 -22.42 13.63 -36.45
N ASN A 282 -23.02 13.74 -35.25
CA ASN A 282 -24.32 14.37 -35.04
C ASN A 282 -24.27 15.60 -34.12
N GLU A 283 -23.12 15.93 -33.55
CA GLU A 283 -23.04 16.96 -32.50
C GLU A 283 -21.90 17.97 -32.68
N ASP A 284 -21.08 17.88 -33.75
CA ASP A 284 -19.91 18.73 -33.99
C ASP A 284 -18.99 18.89 -32.78
N LYS A 285 -18.94 17.85 -31.94
CA LYS A 285 -18.15 17.81 -30.71
C LYS A 285 -16.91 16.93 -30.89
N ILE A 286 -15.86 17.32 -30.18
CA ILE A 286 -14.64 16.55 -30.01
C ILE A 286 -14.57 16.16 -28.53
N LYS A 287 -14.16 14.92 -28.25
CA LYS A 287 -13.98 14.44 -26.89
C LYS A 287 -12.51 14.18 -26.58
N PHE A 288 -12.08 14.74 -25.45
CA PHE A 288 -10.79 14.47 -24.86
C PHE A 288 -10.97 13.67 -23.57
N ILE A 289 -10.06 12.75 -23.32
CA ILE A 289 -9.88 12.09 -22.02
C ILE A 289 -8.50 12.50 -21.53
N PHE A 290 -8.43 13.18 -20.39
CA PHE A 290 -7.16 13.44 -19.73
C PHE A 290 -7.01 12.52 -18.52
N LYS A 291 -5.77 12.06 -18.30
CA LYS A 291 -5.39 11.26 -17.14
C LYS A 291 -4.21 11.95 -16.49
N LEU A 292 -4.22 12.02 -15.16
CA LEU A 292 -3.22 12.75 -14.40
C LEU A 292 -2.94 11.99 -13.10
N ARG A 293 -1.66 11.77 -12.80
CA ARG A 293 -1.23 11.25 -11.50
C ARG A 293 0.15 11.83 -11.11
N PRO A 294 0.43 12.02 -9.82
CA PRO A 294 1.80 12.19 -9.35
C PRO A 294 2.69 11.05 -9.87
N THR A 295 3.94 11.37 -10.20
CA THR A 295 4.85 10.43 -10.85
C THR A 295 5.24 9.30 -9.92
N THR A 296 5.45 9.62 -8.64
CA THR A 296 5.84 8.68 -7.58
C THR A 296 4.83 8.59 -6.43
N ILE A 297 4.86 7.47 -5.70
CA ILE A 297 4.07 7.29 -4.46
C ILE A 297 4.46 8.32 -3.40
N PHE A 298 5.72 8.78 -3.40
CA PHE A 298 6.20 9.78 -2.45
C PHE A 298 5.57 11.16 -2.69
N GLU A 299 5.53 11.61 -3.94
CA GLU A 299 4.83 12.84 -4.32
C GLU A 299 3.33 12.73 -4.07
N TYR A 300 2.76 11.58 -4.38
CA TYR A 300 1.36 11.28 -4.08
C TYR A 300 1.04 11.45 -2.60
N ARG A 301 1.89 10.86 -1.72
CA ARG A 301 1.76 10.98 -0.27
C ARG A 301 1.86 12.43 0.19
N LYS A 302 2.78 13.23 -0.36
CA LYS A 302 2.89 14.66 -0.05
C LYS A 302 1.60 15.43 -0.32
N VAL A 303 0.98 15.20 -1.50
CA VAL A 303 -0.30 15.83 -1.86
C VAL A 303 -1.40 15.45 -0.86
N LEU A 304 -1.48 14.17 -0.50
CA LEU A 304 -2.47 13.69 0.47
C LEU A 304 -2.26 14.29 1.86
N GLU A 305 -1.03 14.27 2.39
CA GLU A 305 -0.72 14.81 3.72
C GLU A 305 -1.03 16.30 3.80
N TRP A 306 -0.68 17.05 2.75
CA TRP A 306 -1.04 18.47 2.65
C TRP A 306 -2.55 18.69 2.70
N HIS A 307 -3.32 17.93 1.91
CA HIS A 307 -4.77 18.07 1.88
C HIS A 307 -5.42 17.65 3.21
N LEU A 308 -4.92 16.58 3.83
CA LEU A 308 -5.39 16.13 5.13
C LEU A 308 -5.23 17.24 6.18
N ASN A 309 -4.07 17.89 6.23
CA ASN A 309 -3.82 19.01 7.13
C ASN A 309 -4.79 20.18 6.88
N GLN A 310 -5.05 20.53 5.61
CA GLN A 310 -6.04 21.57 5.29
C GLN A 310 -7.44 21.21 5.76
N MET A 311 -7.85 19.95 5.59
CA MET A 311 -9.15 19.47 6.04
C MET A 311 -9.26 19.46 7.57
N GLU A 312 -8.18 19.10 8.27
CA GLU A 312 -8.12 19.17 9.73
C GLU A 312 -8.20 20.60 10.26
N ASP A 313 -7.50 21.54 9.63
CA ASP A 313 -7.54 22.96 10.00
C ASP A 313 -8.91 23.55 9.75
N LYS A 314 -9.55 23.22 8.62
CA LYS A 314 -10.93 23.61 8.34
C LYS A 314 -11.90 23.03 9.36
N ARG A 315 -11.76 21.75 9.72
CA ARG A 315 -12.58 21.11 10.76
C ARG A 315 -12.43 21.84 12.09
N LYS A 316 -11.21 22.14 12.53
CA LYS A 316 -10.96 22.90 13.77
C LYS A 316 -11.57 24.31 13.69
N HIS A 317 -11.47 24.98 12.55
CA HIS A 317 -12.07 26.29 12.35
C HIS A 317 -13.61 26.23 12.48
N ASP A 318 -14.24 25.26 11.82
CA ASP A 318 -15.68 25.05 11.86
C ASP A 318 -16.14 24.69 13.29
N GLU A 319 -15.39 23.86 14.02
CA GLU A 319 -15.64 23.54 15.44
C GLU A 319 -15.62 24.79 16.32
N HIS A 320 -14.64 25.68 16.13
CA HIS A 320 -14.60 26.95 16.86
C HIS A 320 -15.76 27.88 16.46
N ALA A 321 -16.17 27.90 15.19
CA ALA A 321 -17.31 28.68 14.73
C ALA A 321 -18.62 28.18 15.35
N ILE A 322 -18.83 26.87 15.39
CA ILE A 322 -19.99 26.23 16.04
C ILE A 322 -20.02 26.59 17.52
N ALA A 323 -18.91 26.43 18.24
CA ALA A 323 -18.84 26.76 19.67
C ALA A 323 -19.20 28.23 19.95
N ARG A 324 -18.77 29.16 19.08
CA ARG A 324 -19.11 30.58 19.18
C ARG A 324 -20.60 30.82 18.97
N LEU A 325 -21.19 30.24 17.93
CA LEU A 325 -22.61 30.35 17.62
C LEU A 325 -23.48 29.75 18.75
N GLU A 326 -23.04 28.65 19.37
CA GLU A 326 -23.71 28.07 20.53
C GLU A 326 -23.70 28.98 21.75
N GLN A 327 -22.59 29.69 22.00
CA GLN A 327 -22.51 30.68 23.07
C GLN A 327 -23.43 31.88 22.79
N GLU A 328 -23.46 32.37 21.56
CA GLU A 328 -24.33 33.47 21.14
C GLU A 328 -25.81 33.08 21.28
N LYS A 329 -26.18 31.88 20.81
CA LYS A 329 -27.52 31.31 20.99
C LYS A 329 -27.92 31.27 22.47
N LYS A 330 -27.05 30.80 23.36
CA LYS A 330 -27.33 30.77 24.81
C LYS A 330 -27.54 32.17 25.39
N CYS A 331 -26.79 33.17 24.93
CA CYS A 331 -26.96 34.56 25.37
C CYS A 331 -28.33 35.10 24.93
N LEU A 332 -28.68 34.90 23.66
CA LEU A 332 -29.97 35.32 23.11
C LEU A 332 -31.16 34.63 23.79
N GLU A 333 -31.04 33.34 24.11
CA GLU A 333 -32.07 32.59 24.86
C GLU A 333 -32.30 33.16 26.26
N ARG A 334 -31.22 33.57 26.95
CA ARG A 334 -31.32 34.25 28.26
C ARG A 334 -32.03 35.60 28.12
N THR A 335 -31.62 36.43 27.16
CA THR A 335 -32.26 37.73 26.91
C THR A 335 -33.74 37.58 26.53
N ALA A 336 -34.07 36.58 25.71
CA ALA A 336 -35.45 36.28 25.35
C ALA A 336 -36.29 35.81 26.56
N SER A 337 -35.70 35.01 27.45
CA SER A 337 -36.34 34.62 28.72
C SER A 337 -36.60 35.82 29.63
N GLU A 338 -35.63 36.71 29.77
CA GLU A 338 -35.78 37.95 30.54
C GLU A 338 -36.87 38.86 29.95
N GLN A 339 -36.89 39.03 28.64
CA GLN A 339 -37.92 39.81 27.96
C GLN A 339 -39.32 39.20 28.14
N ARG A 340 -39.47 37.88 28.01
CA ARG A 340 -40.73 37.17 28.31
C ARG A 340 -41.23 37.47 29.72
N SER A 341 -40.34 37.38 30.72
CA SER A 341 -40.72 37.68 32.11
C SER A 341 -41.15 39.15 32.32
N LYS A 342 -40.58 40.09 31.56
CA LYS A 342 -40.98 41.51 31.59
C LYS A 342 -42.36 41.71 30.94
N ILE A 343 -42.60 41.05 29.80
CA ILE A 343 -43.89 41.09 29.10
C ILE A 343 -45.00 40.54 30.01
N GLU A 344 -44.80 39.39 30.64
CA GLU A 344 -45.77 38.80 31.58
C GLU A 344 -46.11 39.71 32.77
N LYS A 345 -45.14 40.53 33.24
CA LYS A 345 -45.39 41.52 34.30
C LYS A 345 -46.23 42.69 33.80
N ILE A 346 -45.99 43.14 32.56
CA ILE A 346 -46.76 44.21 31.93
C ILE A 346 -48.20 43.73 31.69
N GLU A 347 -48.40 42.55 31.12
CA GLU A 347 -49.72 41.97 30.85
C GLU A 347 -50.57 41.82 32.13
N ARG A 348 -49.95 41.39 33.24
CA ARG A 348 -50.62 41.36 34.55
C ARG A 348 -51.08 42.74 34.98
N ARG A 349 -50.20 43.74 34.89
CA ARG A 349 -50.52 45.12 35.31
C ARG A 349 -51.57 45.76 34.41
N GLU A 350 -51.58 45.45 33.12
CA GLU A 350 -52.65 45.86 32.21
C GLU A 350 -54.00 45.25 32.59
N SER A 351 -54.01 43.98 33.01
CA SER A 351 -55.22 43.29 33.46
C SER A 351 -55.77 43.93 34.74
N GLU A 352 -54.90 44.19 35.73
CA GLU A 352 -55.25 44.91 36.97
C GLU A 352 -55.81 46.32 36.67
N LEU A 353 -55.21 47.06 35.74
CA LEU A 353 -55.69 48.38 35.32
C LEU A 353 -57.05 48.30 34.64
N LYS A 354 -57.28 47.32 33.76
CA LYS A 354 -58.58 47.10 33.11
C LYS A 354 -59.68 46.79 34.13
N GLU A 355 -59.40 45.96 35.13
CA GLU A 355 -60.33 45.68 36.22
C GLU A 355 -60.64 46.94 37.05
N SER A 356 -59.62 47.72 37.39
CA SER A 356 -59.78 49.00 38.11
C SER A 356 -60.63 50.00 37.31
N LEU A 357 -60.38 50.12 36.00
CA LEU A 357 -61.18 50.95 35.08
C LEU A 357 -62.64 50.47 34.98
N ALA A 358 -62.87 49.15 34.95
CA ALA A 358 -64.21 48.59 34.95
C ALA A 358 -64.96 48.89 36.27
N SER A 359 -64.27 48.82 37.41
CA SER A 359 -64.82 49.23 38.71
C SER A 359 -65.21 50.70 38.71
N GLN A 360 -64.30 51.59 38.26
CA GLN A 360 -64.58 53.03 38.18
C GLN A 360 -65.75 53.35 37.24
N ARG A 361 -65.93 52.60 36.14
CA ARG A 361 -67.10 52.76 35.25
C ARG A 361 -68.40 52.42 35.97
N LYS A 362 -68.45 51.30 36.70
CA LYS A 362 -69.61 50.93 37.52
C LYS A 362 -69.92 52.00 38.57
N ASP A 363 -68.90 52.51 39.25
CA ASP A 363 -69.07 53.59 40.23
C ASP A 363 -69.63 54.87 39.59
N ARG A 364 -69.15 55.25 38.39
CA ARG A 364 -69.69 56.39 37.63
C ARG A 364 -71.14 56.18 37.19
N GLU A 365 -71.52 54.98 36.78
CA GLU A 365 -72.91 54.64 36.43
C GLU A 365 -73.84 54.75 37.65
N ILE A 366 -73.40 54.29 38.81
CA ILE A 366 -74.13 54.44 40.08
C ILE A 366 -74.31 55.93 40.42
N ILE A 367 -73.24 56.73 40.36
CA ILE A 367 -73.31 58.18 40.63
C ILE A 367 -74.23 58.89 39.62
N ALA A 368 -74.20 58.50 38.34
CA ALA A 368 -75.09 59.05 37.32
C ALA A 368 -76.57 58.71 37.60
N GLY A 369 -76.85 57.48 38.04
CA GLY A 369 -78.17 57.05 38.49
C GLY A 369 -78.68 57.89 39.67
N GLN A 370 -77.88 58.02 40.72
CA GLN A 370 -78.19 58.85 41.90
C GLN A 370 -78.39 60.34 41.53
N SER A 371 -77.62 60.86 40.58
CA SER A 371 -77.80 62.23 40.06
C SER A 371 -79.14 62.41 39.34
N CYS A 372 -79.59 61.41 38.59
CA CYS A 372 -80.87 61.41 37.90
C CYS A 372 -82.04 61.39 38.90
N GLU A 373 -81.97 60.54 39.93
CA GLU A 373 -82.94 60.49 41.03
C GLU A 373 -83.00 61.83 41.77
N LEU A 374 -81.85 62.43 42.09
CA LEU A 374 -81.81 63.74 42.75
C LEU A 374 -82.44 64.85 41.90
N LYS A 375 -82.27 64.82 40.57
CA LYS A 375 -82.95 65.73 39.64
C LYS A 375 -84.46 65.51 39.61
N ALA A 376 -84.91 64.25 39.68
CA ALA A 376 -86.34 63.92 39.77
C ALA A 376 -86.96 64.44 41.06
N VAL A 377 -86.31 64.20 42.21
CA VAL A 377 -86.72 64.73 43.52
C VAL A 377 -86.76 66.26 43.53
N LYS A 378 -85.78 66.93 42.91
CA LYS A 378 -85.80 68.40 42.77
C LYS A 378 -87.00 68.89 41.97
N ARG A 379 -87.36 68.22 40.85
CA ARG A 379 -88.54 68.56 40.05
C ARG A 379 -89.85 68.35 40.82
N GLU A 380 -89.95 67.25 41.58
CA GLU A 380 -91.09 67.03 42.48
C GLU A 380 -91.18 68.08 43.57
N ASN A 381 -90.06 68.46 44.17
CA ASN A 381 -90.01 69.51 45.18
C ASN A 381 -90.41 70.88 44.60
N GLU A 382 -89.96 71.21 43.39
CA GLU A 382 -90.43 72.40 42.68
C GLU A 382 -91.93 72.35 42.37
N SER A 383 -92.46 71.19 41.97
CA SER A 383 -93.89 70.98 41.78
C SER A 383 -94.68 71.18 43.07
N LEU A 384 -94.19 70.64 44.19
CA LEU A 384 -94.76 70.83 45.52
C LEU A 384 -94.68 72.29 45.97
N LYS A 385 -93.56 72.98 45.73
CA LYS A 385 -93.45 74.43 45.99
C LYS A 385 -94.45 75.24 45.18
N ARG A 386 -94.69 74.91 43.92
CA ARG A 386 -95.74 75.54 43.10
C ARG A 386 -97.13 75.27 43.67
N LYS A 387 -97.42 74.03 44.09
CA LYS A 387 -98.68 73.68 44.76
C LYS A 387 -98.86 74.45 46.08
N LEU A 388 -97.82 74.54 46.90
CA LEU A 388 -97.82 75.32 48.15
C LEU A 388 -97.99 76.82 47.89
N SER A 389 -97.35 77.37 46.86
CA SER A 389 -97.55 78.76 46.43
C SER A 389 -98.98 79.01 45.96
N ASN A 390 -99.58 78.06 45.24
CA ASN A 390 -100.99 78.14 44.83
C ASN A 390 -101.95 78.04 46.03
N ILE A 391 -101.64 77.21 47.03
CA ILE A 391 -102.37 77.13 48.31
C ILE A 391 -102.22 78.43 49.10
N ALA A 392 -101.01 79.00 49.18
CA ALA A 392 -100.77 80.30 49.83
C ALA A 392 -101.49 81.45 49.10
N ALA A 393 -101.58 81.40 47.76
CA ALA A 393 -102.36 82.32 46.96
C ALA A 393 -103.88 82.11 47.13
N ALA A 394 -104.34 80.89 47.41
CA ALA A 394 -105.72 80.60 47.80
C ALA A 394 -106.04 81.08 49.22
N GLN A 395 -105.09 80.99 50.16
CA GLN A 395 -105.19 81.54 51.51
C GLN A 395 -105.16 83.08 51.52
N LYS A 396 -104.45 83.73 50.59
CA LYS A 396 -104.54 85.19 50.38
C LYS A 396 -105.89 85.67 49.81
N ARG A 397 -106.70 84.78 49.21
CA ARG A 397 -108.09 85.07 48.81
C ARG A 397 -109.10 84.83 49.95
N HIS A 398 -108.64 84.33 51.09
CA HIS A 398 -109.41 84.22 52.32
C HIS A 398 -108.61 84.77 53.50
N ARG A 399 -108.52 86.10 53.57
CA ARG A 399 -108.46 86.83 54.85
C ARG A 399 -109.45 88.00 54.81
N PRO A 400 -110.14 88.30 55.92
CA PRO A 400 -111.33 89.14 55.95
C PRO A 400 -110.99 90.62 55.80
N GLU A 401 -111.72 91.30 54.91
CA GLU A 401 -111.96 92.73 55.00
C GLU A 401 -112.91 92.97 56.16
N ASP A 402 -112.44 93.54 57.28
CA ASP A 402 -113.17 94.66 57.87
C ASP A 402 -112.28 95.51 58.80
N ARG A 403 -112.15 96.77 58.37
CA ARG A 403 -111.89 98.02 59.11
C ARG A 403 -110.49 98.27 59.65
N ARG A 404 -109.81 99.19 58.97
CA ARG A 404 -109.48 100.51 59.55
C ARG A 404 -109.13 101.52 58.46
N ASP A 405 -110.13 101.81 57.63
CA ASP A 405 -110.28 103.13 57.01
C ASP A 405 -111.27 103.92 57.85
N GLU A 406 -110.75 104.92 58.57
CA GLU A 406 -111.14 106.32 58.38
C GLU A 406 -110.32 107.18 59.35
N ALA A 407 -109.08 107.48 58.96
CA ALA A 407 -108.28 108.46 59.68
C ALA A 407 -107.34 109.15 58.72
N GLN A 408 -107.88 110.14 57.98
CA GLN A 408 -107.27 111.47 57.82
C GLN A 408 -108.12 112.36 56.89
N ARG A 409 -109.38 112.60 57.26
CA ARG A 409 -110.00 113.93 57.24
C ARG A 409 -109.89 114.43 58.68
N TYR A 410 -108.95 115.27 59.11
CA TYR A 410 -108.34 116.45 58.50
C TYR A 410 -109.36 117.40 57.87
N LYS A 411 -109.69 118.39 58.72
CA LYS A 411 -109.90 119.82 58.43
C LYS A 411 -111.33 120.30 58.12
N LYS A 412 -111.86 120.93 59.17
CA LYS A 412 -112.66 122.17 59.22
C LYS A 412 -114.15 122.05 58.89
N ALA A 413 -114.94 122.40 59.91
CA ALA A 413 -116.35 122.73 59.84
C ALA A 413 -116.59 123.99 58.98
N HIS A 414 -117.52 123.87 58.04
CA HIS A 414 -118.28 124.85 57.24
C HIS A 414 -118.99 123.99 56.17
N ASP A 415 -120.30 123.74 56.17
CA ASP A 415 -121.46 124.22 56.95
C ASP A 415 -122.32 123.03 57.42
#